data_AF-A0A9E3VT11-F1
#
_entry.id   AF-A0A9E3VT11-F1
#
_cell.length_a   1.000
_cell.length_b   1.000
_cell.length_c   1.000
_cell.angle_alpha   90.00
_cell.angle_beta   90.00
_cell.angle_gamma   90.00
#
_symmetry.space_group_name_H-M   'P 1'
#
loop_
_entity.id
_entity.type
_entity.pdbx_description
1 polymer ?
#
loop_
_entity_poly.entity_id
_entity_poly.type
_entity_poly.pdbx_seq_one_letter_code
_entity_poly.pdbx_strand_id
1 'polypeptide(L)' 'SARAVALSFVYPSDDAHLHRELKRLGHLMPASTAIVAGGRAVEGYATCLDAIGARRVTSLAEFRDELESLRS' A
#
# COMPACT_ATOMS: atom_id res chain seq x y z
N SER A 1 9.27 -10.27 12.80
CA SER A 1 9.01 -9.78 11.43
C SER A 1 8.16 -8.54 11.50
N ALA A 2 8.17 -7.69 10.48
CA ALA A 2 7.26 -6.54 10.41
C ALA A 2 5.82 -6.99 10.12
N ARG A 3 4.84 -6.40 10.81
CA ARG A 3 3.41 -6.68 10.60
C ARG A 3 2.80 -5.88 9.45
N ALA A 4 3.46 -4.78 9.06
CA ALA A 4 3.01 -3.91 7.98
C ALA A 4 4.20 -3.26 7.26
N VAL A 5 3.97 -2.91 5.99
CA VAL A 5 4.79 -1.99 5.19
C VAL A 5 3.88 -0.85 4.74
N ALA A 6 4.31 0.38 4.98
CA ALA A 6 3.61 1.58 4.53
C ALA A 6 4.27 2.16 3.28
N LEU A 7 3.47 2.45 2.24
CA LEU A 7 3.90 3.04 0.98
C LEU A 7 3.28 4.43 0.82
N SER A 8 4.08 5.42 0.45
CA SER A 8 3.64 6.80 0.21
C SER A 8 3.81 7.16 -1.26
N PHE A 9 2.70 7.45 -1.92
CA PHE A 9 2.64 7.84 -3.33
C PHE A 9 2.44 9.34 -3.44
N VAL A 10 3.38 10.03 -4.07
CA VAL A 10 3.37 11.51 -4.17
C VAL A 10 3.29 11.99 -5.61
N TYR A 11 4.25 11.61 -6.45
CA TYR A 11 4.32 11.92 -7.88
C TYR A 11 5.31 10.95 -8.55
N PRO A 12 5.09 10.55 -9.81
CA PRO A 12 3.91 10.83 -10.64
C PRO A 12 2.69 10.02 -10.19
N SER A 13 1.51 10.45 -10.64
CA SER A 13 0.24 9.76 -10.36
C SER A 13 0.04 8.50 -11.19
N ASP A 14 0.87 8.24 -12.20
CA ASP A 14 0.75 7.06 -13.05
C ASP A 14 2.10 6.72 -13.68
N ASP A 15 2.88 5.87 -13.00
CA ASP A 15 4.15 5.34 -13.49
C ASP A 15 4.01 3.86 -13.88
N ALA A 16 4.15 3.56 -15.18
CA ALA A 16 4.11 2.20 -15.70
C ALA A 16 5.22 1.29 -15.13
N HIS A 17 6.37 1.83 -14.72
CA HIS A 17 7.41 1.06 -14.05
C HIS A 17 6.98 0.63 -12.64
N LEU A 18 6.34 1.53 -11.89
CA LEU A 18 5.90 1.27 -10.53
C LEU A 18 4.84 0.16 -10.46
N HIS A 19 4.01 0.01 -11.49
CA HIS A 19 3.08 -1.11 -11.61
C HIS A 19 3.76 -2.50 -11.52
N ARG A 20 4.91 -2.66 -12.19
CA ARG A 20 5.67 -3.92 -12.16
C ARG A 20 6.31 -4.14 -10.79
N GLU A 21 6.80 -3.08 -10.18
CA GLU A 21 7.41 -3.12 -8.86
C GLU A 21 6.40 -3.43 -7.76
N LEU A 22 5.18 -2.88 -7.82
CA LEU A 22 4.10 -3.18 -6.88
C LEU A 22 3.65 -4.65 -6.96
N LYS A 23 3.51 -5.19 -8.17
CA LYS A 23 3.24 -6.63 -8.35
C LYS A 23 4.35 -7.50 -7.77
N ARG A 24 5.61 -7.13 -8.02
CA ARG A 24 6.76 -7.85 -7.47
C ARG A 24 6.80 -7.76 -5.94
N LEU A 25 6.52 -6.59 -5.38
CA LEU A 25 6.42 -6.38 -3.94
C LEU A 25 5.35 -7.30 -3.35
N GLY A 26 4.13 -7.29 -3.88
CA GLY A 26 3.05 -8.16 -3.42
C GLY A 26 3.41 -9.64 -3.43
N HIS A 27 4.15 -10.11 -4.45
CA HIS A 27 4.59 -11.51 -4.54
C HIS A 27 5.71 -11.87 -3.55
N LEU A 28 6.57 -10.91 -3.20
CA LEU A 28 7.68 -11.12 -2.27
C LEU A 28 7.27 -10.92 -0.80
N MET A 29 6.14 -10.25 -0.54
CA MET A 29 5.66 -10.03 0.81
C MET A 29 5.07 -11.31 1.42
N PRO A 30 5.45 -11.65 2.67
CA PRO A 30 4.75 -12.68 3.41
C PRO A 30 3.26 -12.35 3.54
N ALA A 31 2.39 -13.36 3.47
CA ALA A 31 0.95 -13.17 3.66
C ALA A 31 0.56 -12.57 5.03
N SER A 32 1.47 -12.63 6.01
CA SER A 32 1.30 -12.03 7.35
C SER A 32 1.71 -10.56 7.44
N THR A 33 2.24 -9.96 6.37
CA THR A 33 2.64 -8.55 6.32
C THR A 33 1.63 -7.76 5.51
N ALA A 34 0.90 -6.86 6.16
CA ALA A 34 -0.04 -5.97 5.49
C ALA A 34 0.69 -4.91 4.66
N ILE A 35 0.17 -4.57 3.49
CA ILE A 35 0.63 -3.42 2.69
C ILE A 35 -0.39 -2.30 2.89
N VAL A 36 0.04 -1.16 3.40
CA VAL A 36 -0.80 0.03 3.58
C VAL A 36 -0.30 1.12 2.63
N ALA A 37 -1.16 1.63 1.76
CA ALA A 37 -0.79 2.57 0.71
C ALA A 37 -1.55 3.88 0.87
N GLY A 38 -0.84 5.01 0.83
CA GLY A 38 -1.47 6.33 0.92
C GLY A 38 -0.66 7.40 0.21
N GLY A 39 -1.01 8.66 0.44
CA GLY A 39 -0.38 9.80 -0.21
C GLY A 39 -1.19 10.33 -1.41
N ARG A 40 -0.77 11.49 -1.92
CA ARG A 40 -1.53 12.29 -2.90
C ARG A 40 -1.78 11.60 -4.24
N ALA A 41 -0.92 10.65 -4.61
CA ALA A 41 -0.99 9.95 -5.88
C ALA A 41 -1.56 8.52 -5.77
N VAL A 42 -2.01 8.10 -4.59
CA VAL A 42 -2.40 6.70 -4.34
C VAL A 42 -3.52 6.20 -5.26
N GLU A 43 -4.48 7.08 -5.60
CA GLU A 43 -5.62 6.72 -6.46
C GLU A 43 -5.20 6.32 -7.88
N GLY A 44 -4.13 6.89 -8.40
CA GLY A 44 -3.63 6.50 -9.72
C GLY A 44 -3.04 5.09 -9.78
N TYR A 45 -2.79 4.47 -8.62
CA TYR A 45 -2.34 3.09 -8.50
C TYR A 45 -3.40 2.14 -7.96
N ALA A 46 -4.65 2.59 -7.79
CA ALA A 46 -5.73 1.83 -7.15
C ALA A 46 -5.87 0.40 -7.71
N THR A 47 -5.96 0.26 -9.03
CA THR A 47 -6.08 -1.05 -9.69
C THR A 47 -4.92 -2.00 -9.35
N CYS A 48 -3.69 -1.50 -9.29
CA CYS A 48 -2.53 -2.34 -8.96
C CYS A 48 -2.46 -2.66 -7.47
N LEU A 49 -2.83 -1.70 -6.61
CA LEU A 49 -2.87 -1.87 -5.16
C LEU A 49 -3.94 -2.87 -4.74
N ASP A 50 -5.13 -2.78 -5.34
CA ASP A 50 -6.23 -3.71 -5.10
C ASP A 50 -5.83 -5.15 -5.53
N ALA A 51 -5.10 -5.29 -6.65
CA ALA A 51 -4.62 -6.57 -7.15
C ALA A 51 -3.60 -7.27 -6.23
N ILE A 52 -2.89 -6.51 -5.37
CA ILE A 52 -1.94 -7.07 -4.39
C ILE A 52 -2.52 -7.09 -2.97
N GLY A 53 -3.81 -6.77 -2.80
CA GLY A 53 -4.47 -6.75 -1.49
C GLY A 53 -3.97 -5.62 -0.57
N ALA A 54 -3.47 -4.51 -1.14
CA ALA A 54 -3.05 -3.37 -0.34
C ALA A 54 -4.26 -2.61 0.23
N ARG A 55 -4.12 -2.16 1.47
CA ARG A 55 -5.12 -1.33 2.16
C ARG A 55 -4.84 0.13 1.83
N ARG A 56 -5.74 0.77 1.08
CA ARG A 56 -5.61 2.18 0.70
C ARG A 56 -6.12 3.09 1.81
N VAL A 57 -5.34 4.10 2.15
CA VAL A 57 -5.69 5.13 3.14
C VAL A 57 -5.51 6.52 2.54
N THR A 58 -6.47 7.40 2.79
CA THR A 58 -6.51 8.77 2.24
C THR A 58 -6.16 9.82 3.28
N SER A 59 -6.10 9.44 4.56
CA SER A 59 -5.78 10.33 5.67
C SER A 59 -4.84 9.68 6.69
N LEU A 60 -4.15 10.51 7.49
CA LEU A 60 -3.35 10.02 8.61
C LEU A 60 -4.20 9.37 9.71
N ALA A 61 -5.47 9.78 9.82
CA ALA A 61 -6.42 9.16 10.74
C ALA A 61 -6.69 7.70 10.33
N GLU A 62 -7.05 7.47 9.06
CA GLU A 62 -7.21 6.12 8.51
C GLU A 62 -5.93 5.29 8.64
N PHE A 63 -4.76 5.89 8.36
CA PHE A 63 -3.48 5.19 8.52
C PHE A 63 -3.26 4.71 9.95
N ARG A 64 -3.56 5.55 10.95
CA ARG A 64 -3.45 5.17 12.37
C ARG A 64 -4.43 4.05 12.71
N ASP A 65 -5.69 4.17 12.28
CA ASP A 65 -6.74 3.20 12.59
C ASP A 65 -6.42 1.83 11.97
N GLU A 66 -5.84 1.86 10.76
CA GLU A 66 -5.33 0.69 10.05
C GLU A 66 -4.19 0.00 10.81
N LEU A 67 -3.19 0.76 11.26
CA LEU A 67 -2.10 0.23 12.08
C LEU A 67 -2.59 -0.33 13.42
N GLU A 68 -3.62 0.25 14.02
CA GLU A 68 -4.21 -0.24 15.26
C GLU A 68 -4.92 -1.58 15.07
N SER A 69 -5.62 -1.76 13.94
CA SER A 69 -6.22 -3.06 13.57
C SER A 69 -5.18 -4.19 13.53
N LEU A 70 -3.94 -3.83 13.18
CA LEU A 70 -2.78 -4.71 13.09
C LEU A 70 -1.97 -4.78 14.39
N ARG A 71 -2.50 -4.42 15.57
CA ARG A 71 -1.81 -4.68 16.85
C ARG A 71 -2.31 -5.92 17.58
N SER A 72 -3.41 -6.51 17.13
CA SER A 72 -4.05 -7.71 17.70
C SER A 72 -3.16 -8.95 17.74
#